data_AF-A0AAN7QL35-F1
#
_entry.id   AF-A0AAN7QL35-F1
#
_cell.length_a   1.000
_cell.length_b   1.000
_cell.length_c   1.000
_cell.angle_alpha   90.00
_cell.angle_beta   90.00
_cell.angle_gamma   90.00
#
_symmetry.space_group_name_H-M   'P 1'
#
loop_
_entity.id
_entity.type
_entity.pdbx_description
1 polymer ?
#
loop_
_entity_poly.entity_id
_entity_poly.type
_entity_poly.pdbx_seq_one_letter_code
_entity_poly.pdbx_strand_id
1 'polypeptide(L)'
;MPALSAEEKAALKEAKKREKQRQDELRRRQLRHDYLSREVKFAQINIKQHETKWKKMLIGIALPRMRADLEYAWHSFERIIDFKDFEISLLLDELNDGEEQSLMNFRNHSEHIHNLFLKYGDYLKNFQKDYEANLNQVKADSEKEVEEIRKKSDESEEYYKTMLFGLEVAKKEQERLVRGDYLSKLDEESNKYNNIIQNLQANLERKYCDFWDSTTSFLKSNQENTEDRRKLYEVLSVQDDALQKVCVEQSSKLLAMQKSFKKLKDHFMQVQKAQEIKISDLMSERQYFADAFWTLKIRLSLDKDVDSSSLTLLTVESNDIREHLTYIVKKGKTILKLAAVCRKLETLSEKILPFPQSSEEKERIEPLDEKHLNSIGKLDKFWQRVAQADAIRHSINEEREYLKKANLALKQKIHHYCKCLECPPPEVKHPEKNKSKVNSSSIPITDCQLFAKQYQKFK
;
A
#
# COMPACT_ATOMS: atom_id res chain seq x y z
N MET A 1 -73.27 123.56 -76.44
CA MET A 1 -73.72 123.03 -77.75
C MET A 1 -72.45 122.61 -78.48
N PRO A 2 -72.31 121.34 -78.93
CA PRO A 2 -73.19 120.72 -79.91
C PRO A 2 -74.19 119.72 -79.30
N ALA A 3 -75.25 119.44 -80.06
CA ALA A 3 -76.46 118.75 -79.63
C ALA A 3 -76.47 117.25 -80.02
N LEU A 4 -76.61 116.42 -78.98
CA LEU A 4 -77.19 115.06 -78.80
C LEU A 4 -77.04 113.91 -79.83
N SER A 5 -76.78 112.72 -79.25
CA SER A 5 -77.62 111.52 -79.43
C SER A 5 -78.07 110.95 -78.07
N ALA A 6 -79.29 110.42 -77.98
CA ALA A 6 -79.86 109.84 -76.76
C ALA A 6 -79.24 108.49 -76.36
N GLU A 7 -78.59 107.79 -77.30
CA GLU A 7 -77.90 106.51 -77.08
C GLU A 7 -76.59 106.66 -76.30
N GLU A 8 -75.82 107.73 -76.52
CA GLU A 8 -74.54 107.94 -75.81
C GLU A 8 -74.74 108.37 -74.35
N LYS A 9 -75.82 109.10 -74.04
CA LYS A 9 -76.20 109.43 -72.65
C LYS A 9 -76.77 108.23 -71.90
N ALA A 10 -77.44 107.30 -72.60
CA ALA A 10 -77.86 106.01 -72.06
C ALA A 10 -76.65 105.09 -71.81
N ALA A 11 -75.73 104.99 -72.77
CA ALA A 11 -74.48 104.21 -72.64
C ALA A 11 -73.57 104.74 -71.52
N LEU A 12 -73.46 106.07 -71.33
CA LEU A 12 -72.66 106.65 -70.24
C LEU A 12 -73.32 106.48 -68.86
N LYS A 13 -74.66 106.53 -68.77
CA LYS A 13 -75.40 106.19 -67.54
C LYS A 13 -75.32 104.71 -67.22
N GLU A 14 -75.39 103.84 -68.22
CA GLU A 14 -75.29 102.39 -68.05
C GLU A 14 -73.85 101.97 -67.72
N ALA A 15 -72.84 102.60 -68.32
CA ALA A 15 -71.44 102.45 -67.95
C ALA A 15 -71.18 102.91 -66.51
N LYS A 16 -71.70 104.08 -66.08
CA LYS A 16 -71.61 104.52 -64.67
C LYS A 16 -72.36 103.60 -63.71
N LYS A 17 -73.49 103.02 -64.12
CA LYS A 17 -74.26 102.05 -63.31
C LYS A 17 -73.53 100.71 -63.20
N ARG A 18 -72.93 100.20 -64.28
CA ARG A 18 -72.06 99.01 -64.28
C ARG A 18 -70.78 99.23 -63.48
N GLU A 19 -70.17 100.41 -63.56
CA GLU A 19 -68.98 100.77 -62.78
C GLU A 19 -69.31 100.84 -61.28
N LYS A 20 -70.44 101.45 -60.91
CA LYS A 20 -70.92 101.47 -59.52
C LYS A 20 -71.27 100.07 -59.02
N GLN A 21 -71.91 99.23 -59.84
CA GLN A 21 -72.19 97.82 -59.52
C GLN A 21 -70.90 97.00 -59.34
N ARG A 22 -69.89 97.20 -60.19
CA ARG A 22 -68.55 96.59 -60.01
C ARG A 22 -67.89 97.08 -58.72
N GLN A 23 -67.94 98.37 -58.42
CA GLN A 23 -67.39 98.92 -57.17
C GLN A 23 -68.14 98.40 -55.92
N ASP A 24 -69.46 98.23 -56.00
CA ASP A 24 -70.27 97.65 -54.92
C ASP A 24 -70.04 96.14 -54.78
N GLU A 25 -69.80 95.42 -55.88
CA GLU A 25 -69.37 94.02 -55.85
C GLU A 25 -67.97 93.84 -55.30
N LEU A 26 -67.02 94.70 -55.67
CA LEU A 26 -65.66 94.71 -55.14
C LEU A 26 -65.67 95.03 -53.64
N ARG A 27 -66.44 96.03 -53.20
CA ARG A 27 -66.63 96.30 -51.76
C ARG A 27 -67.27 95.13 -51.03
N ARG A 28 -68.28 94.48 -51.60
CA ARG A 28 -68.87 93.25 -51.01
C ARG A 28 -67.88 92.08 -50.97
N ARG A 29 -67.03 91.92 -51.98
CA ARG A 29 -65.97 90.89 -52.00
C ARG A 29 -64.88 91.20 -50.97
N GLN A 30 -64.46 92.46 -50.84
CA GLN A 30 -63.50 92.91 -49.82
C GLN A 30 -64.05 92.70 -48.41
N LEU A 31 -65.29 93.12 -48.13
CA LEU A 31 -65.95 92.88 -46.83
C LEU A 31 -66.03 91.38 -46.49
N ARG A 32 -66.36 90.53 -47.47
CA ARG A 32 -66.33 89.06 -47.27
C ARG A 32 -64.91 88.54 -47.04
N HIS A 33 -63.93 89.01 -47.81
CA HIS A 33 -62.54 88.63 -47.65
C HIS A 33 -61.97 89.06 -46.29
N ASP A 34 -62.32 90.25 -45.81
CA ASP A 34 -61.90 90.78 -44.52
C ASP A 34 -62.57 90.04 -43.36
N TYR A 35 -63.86 89.69 -43.51
CA TYR A 35 -64.58 88.84 -42.56
C TYR A 35 -63.94 87.44 -42.47
N LEU A 36 -63.74 86.78 -43.62
CA LEU A 36 -63.07 85.48 -43.71
C LEU A 36 -61.64 85.54 -43.18
N SER A 37 -60.87 86.58 -43.51
CA SER A 37 -59.51 86.77 -43.02
C SER A 37 -59.48 86.94 -41.50
N ARG A 38 -60.48 87.63 -40.93
CA ARG A 38 -60.61 87.79 -39.48
C ARG A 38 -61.00 86.47 -38.81
N GLU A 39 -61.90 85.71 -39.41
CA GLU A 39 -62.30 84.37 -38.94
C GLU A 39 -61.13 83.38 -39.00
N VAL A 40 -60.35 83.36 -40.09
CA VAL A 40 -59.14 82.54 -40.23
C VAL A 40 -58.09 82.94 -39.20
N LYS A 41 -57.86 84.25 -38.97
CA LYS A 41 -56.94 84.72 -37.93
C LYS A 41 -57.41 84.31 -36.53
N PHE A 42 -58.70 84.42 -36.23
CA PHE A 42 -59.27 83.94 -34.96
C PHE A 42 -59.18 82.42 -34.82
N ALA A 43 -59.43 81.66 -35.88
CA ALA A 43 -59.27 80.21 -35.89
C ALA A 43 -57.80 79.80 -35.63
N GLN A 44 -56.83 80.48 -36.25
CA GLN A 44 -55.40 80.24 -36.00
C GLN A 44 -55.00 80.56 -34.56
N ILE A 45 -55.50 81.66 -33.99
CA ILE A 45 -55.27 82.01 -32.58
C ILE A 45 -55.90 80.95 -31.67
N ASN A 46 -57.13 80.53 -31.93
CA ASN A 46 -57.83 79.50 -31.17
C ASN A 46 -57.10 78.16 -31.25
N ILE A 47 -56.62 77.74 -32.43
CA ILE A 47 -55.82 76.51 -32.60
C ILE A 47 -54.56 76.60 -31.75
N LYS A 48 -53.80 77.69 -31.82
CA LYS A 48 -52.60 77.87 -30.97
C LYS A 48 -52.92 77.84 -29.48
N GLN A 49 -54.04 78.42 -29.07
CA GLN A 49 -54.50 78.36 -27.69
C GLN A 49 -54.88 76.93 -27.28
N HIS A 50 -55.59 76.20 -28.13
CA HIS A 50 -55.90 74.79 -27.91
C HIS A 50 -54.63 73.96 -27.84
N GLU A 51 -53.71 74.06 -28.79
CA GLU A 51 -52.42 73.37 -28.77
C GLU A 51 -51.63 73.68 -27.48
N THR A 52 -51.63 74.93 -27.03
CA THR A 52 -50.98 75.30 -25.78
C THR A 52 -51.66 74.66 -24.58
N LYS A 53 -53.01 74.64 -24.54
CA LYS A 53 -53.78 73.97 -23.49
C LYS A 53 -53.57 72.45 -23.51
N TRP A 54 -53.58 71.83 -24.69
CA TRP A 54 -53.32 70.40 -24.89
C TRP A 54 -51.90 70.03 -24.47
N LYS A 55 -50.88 70.80 -24.87
CA LYS A 55 -49.50 70.58 -24.43
C LYS A 55 -49.36 70.72 -22.92
N LYS A 56 -49.98 71.74 -22.31
CA LYS A 56 -49.99 71.90 -20.85
C LYS A 56 -50.66 70.72 -20.14
N MET A 57 -51.80 70.27 -20.65
CA MET A 57 -52.50 69.10 -20.12
C MET A 57 -51.66 67.82 -20.28
N LEU A 58 -51.05 67.61 -21.45
CA LEU A 58 -50.21 66.45 -21.73
C LEU A 58 -48.96 66.43 -20.84
N ILE A 59 -48.29 67.58 -20.68
CA ILE A 59 -47.17 67.73 -19.73
C ILE A 59 -47.64 67.47 -18.30
N GLY A 60 -48.80 68.00 -17.92
CA GLY A 60 -49.41 67.81 -16.59
C GLY A 60 -49.74 66.35 -16.27
N ILE A 61 -49.94 65.49 -17.27
CA ILE A 61 -50.23 64.05 -17.08
C ILE A 61 -48.98 63.20 -17.27
N ALA A 62 -48.22 63.42 -18.34
CA ALA A 62 -47.09 62.58 -18.72
C ALA A 62 -45.86 62.82 -17.85
N LEU A 63 -45.58 64.07 -17.47
CA LEU A 63 -44.38 64.40 -16.68
C LEU A 63 -44.44 63.80 -15.26
N PRO A 64 -45.56 63.88 -14.52
CA PRO A 64 -45.66 63.20 -13.23
C PRO A 64 -45.59 61.68 -13.35
N ARG A 65 -46.18 61.09 -14.39
CA ARG A 65 -46.08 59.64 -14.64
C ARG A 65 -44.64 59.21 -14.90
N MET A 66 -43.94 59.92 -15.80
CA MET A 66 -42.51 59.65 -16.06
C MET A 66 -41.65 59.84 -14.82
N ARG A 67 -41.94 60.84 -13.99
CA ARG A 67 -41.25 61.03 -12.71
C ARG A 67 -41.48 59.84 -11.77
N ALA A 68 -42.73 59.38 -11.64
CA ALA A 68 -43.05 58.22 -10.81
C ALA A 68 -42.37 56.93 -11.32
N ASP A 69 -42.35 56.73 -12.64
CA ASP A 69 -41.66 55.59 -13.27
C ASP A 69 -40.14 55.66 -13.05
N LEU A 70 -39.54 56.85 -13.14
CA LEU A 70 -38.11 57.08 -12.84
C LEU A 70 -37.79 56.89 -11.35
N GLU A 71 -38.66 57.32 -10.45
CA GLU A 71 -38.50 57.17 -9.00
C GLU A 71 -38.64 55.70 -8.59
N TYR A 72 -39.61 54.98 -9.18
CA TYR A 72 -39.72 53.53 -9.01
C TYR A 72 -38.46 52.81 -9.51
N ALA A 73 -37.97 53.17 -10.71
CA ALA A 73 -36.74 52.60 -11.24
C ALA A 73 -35.53 52.91 -10.35
N TRP A 74 -35.41 54.15 -9.87
CA TRP A 74 -34.38 54.57 -8.93
C TRP A 74 -34.37 53.69 -7.68
N HIS A 75 -35.50 53.59 -6.97
CA HIS A 75 -35.58 52.79 -5.75
C HIS A 75 -35.36 51.30 -6.00
N SER A 76 -35.81 50.80 -7.16
CA SER A 76 -35.51 49.42 -7.56
C SER A 76 -34.03 49.19 -7.77
N PHE A 77 -33.32 50.14 -8.40
CA PHE A 77 -31.87 50.04 -8.60
C PHE A 77 -31.11 50.18 -7.29
N GLU A 78 -31.47 51.12 -6.43
CA GLU A 78 -30.89 51.31 -5.10
C GLU A 78 -31.01 50.02 -4.27
N ARG A 79 -32.20 49.42 -4.23
CA ARG A 79 -32.41 48.13 -3.56
C ARG A 79 -31.57 47.00 -4.15
N ILE A 80 -31.42 46.95 -5.49
CA ILE A 80 -30.57 45.94 -6.14
C ILE A 80 -29.11 46.15 -5.78
N ILE A 81 -28.64 47.41 -5.75
CA ILE A 81 -27.28 47.76 -5.35
C ILE A 81 -27.06 47.34 -3.89
N ASP A 82 -27.95 47.68 -2.96
CA ASP A 82 -27.84 47.27 -1.56
C ASP A 82 -27.77 45.75 -1.39
N PHE A 83 -28.62 45.00 -2.12
CA PHE A 83 -28.55 43.54 -2.10
C PHE A 83 -27.24 43.00 -2.66
N LYS A 84 -26.71 43.63 -3.71
CA LYS A 84 -25.44 43.21 -4.31
C LYS A 84 -24.26 43.56 -3.41
N ASP A 85 -24.27 44.70 -2.74
CA ASP A 85 -23.25 45.07 -1.77
C ASP A 85 -23.28 44.16 -0.53
N PHE A 86 -24.47 43.77 -0.09
CA PHE A 86 -24.62 42.75 0.95
C PHE A 86 -24.07 41.38 0.50
N GLU A 87 -24.42 40.94 -0.71
CA GLU A 87 -23.91 39.69 -1.29
C GLU A 87 -22.38 39.72 -1.46
N ILE A 88 -21.81 40.84 -1.90
CA ILE A 88 -20.36 41.04 -1.98
C ILE A 88 -19.73 40.96 -0.60
N SER A 89 -20.31 41.62 0.41
CA SER A 89 -19.77 41.60 1.78
C SER A 89 -19.77 40.18 2.35
N LEU A 90 -20.87 39.43 2.16
CA LEU A 90 -20.96 38.03 2.58
C LEU A 90 -19.91 37.16 1.87
N LEU A 91 -19.72 37.33 0.56
CA LEU A 91 -18.71 36.59 -0.20
C LEU A 91 -17.28 36.94 0.24
N LEU A 92 -17.02 38.18 0.67
CA LEU A 92 -15.73 38.58 1.22
C LEU A 92 -15.47 37.93 2.58
N ASP A 93 -16.49 37.85 3.44
CA ASP A 93 -16.39 37.15 4.73
C ASP A 93 -16.15 35.64 4.52
N GLU A 94 -16.91 34.99 3.63
CA GLU A 94 -16.71 33.58 3.28
C GLU A 94 -15.31 33.31 2.67
N LEU A 95 -14.79 34.26 1.88
CA LEU A 95 -13.44 34.17 1.33
C LEU A 95 -12.38 34.27 2.44
N ASN A 96 -12.56 35.19 3.38
CA ASN A 96 -11.66 35.36 4.52
C ASN A 96 -11.68 34.13 5.44
N ASP A 97 -12.86 33.58 5.72
CA ASP A 97 -13.01 32.34 6.48
C ASP A 97 -12.34 31.16 5.77
N GLY A 98 -12.48 31.08 4.44
CA GLY A 98 -11.80 30.08 3.62
C GLY A 98 -10.28 30.20 3.64
N GLU A 99 -9.75 31.44 3.62
CA GLU A 99 -8.32 31.71 3.74
C GLU A 99 -7.79 31.35 5.14
N GLU A 100 -8.50 31.74 6.21
CA GLU A 100 -8.13 31.41 7.59
C GLU A 100 -8.10 29.88 7.79
N GLN A 101 -9.12 29.17 7.31
CA GLN A 101 -9.15 27.70 7.35
C GLN A 101 -7.97 27.08 6.58
N SER A 102 -7.62 27.62 5.41
CA SER A 102 -6.47 27.17 4.62
C SER A 102 -5.15 27.37 5.37
N LEU A 103 -4.94 28.55 5.96
CA LEU A 103 -3.75 28.87 6.75
C LEU A 103 -3.65 28.01 8.01
N MET A 104 -4.76 27.80 8.71
CA MET A 104 -4.83 26.94 9.89
C MET A 104 -4.52 25.48 9.53
N ASN A 105 -5.08 24.97 8.43
CA ASN A 105 -4.78 23.63 7.93
C ASN A 105 -3.31 23.47 7.56
N PHE A 106 -2.72 24.46 6.89
CA PHE A 106 -1.30 24.44 6.55
C PHE A 106 -0.41 24.46 7.79
N ARG A 107 -0.74 25.29 8.79
CA ARG A 107 -0.03 25.34 10.07
C ARG A 107 -0.12 24.01 10.81
N ASN A 108 -1.32 23.45 10.92
CA ASN A 108 -1.54 22.15 11.54
C ASN A 108 -0.76 21.06 10.81
N HIS A 109 -0.81 21.00 9.48
CA HIS A 109 -0.05 20.04 8.69
C HIS A 109 1.46 20.17 8.93
N SER A 110 1.98 21.40 8.92
CA SER A 110 3.39 21.69 9.21
C SER A 110 3.79 21.24 10.61
N GLU A 111 2.93 21.45 11.61
CA GLU A 111 3.16 21.00 12.98
C GLU A 111 3.16 19.47 13.08
N HIS A 112 2.22 18.78 12.42
CA HIS A 112 2.22 17.32 12.37
C HIS A 112 3.48 16.76 11.71
N ILE A 113 3.94 17.36 10.60
CA ILE A 113 5.20 17.01 9.96
C ILE A 113 6.38 17.24 10.91
N HIS A 114 6.42 18.37 11.62
CA HIS A 114 7.47 18.67 12.59
C HIS A 114 7.49 17.63 13.72
N ASN A 115 6.34 17.30 14.29
CA ASN A 115 6.20 16.28 15.33
C ASN A 115 6.64 14.90 14.83
N LEU A 116 6.35 14.58 13.56
CA LEU A 116 6.81 13.35 12.92
C LEU A 116 8.34 13.33 12.79
N PHE A 117 8.97 14.44 12.37
CA PHE A 117 10.42 14.57 12.32
C PHE A 117 11.07 14.41 13.69
N LEU A 118 10.50 15.01 14.74
CA LEU A 118 11.00 14.84 16.11
C LEU A 118 10.95 13.38 16.56
N LYS A 119 9.80 12.70 16.36
CA LYS A 119 9.65 11.27 16.69
C LYS A 119 10.64 10.39 15.93
N TYR A 120 10.81 10.60 14.63
CA TYR A 120 11.79 9.86 13.85
C TYR A 120 13.23 10.19 14.26
N GLY A 121 13.51 11.44 14.65
CA GLY A 121 14.79 11.83 15.21
C GLY A 121 15.10 11.08 16.51
N ASP A 122 14.11 10.94 17.40
CA ASP A 122 14.27 10.18 18.65
C ASP A 122 14.42 8.68 18.38
N TYR A 123 13.66 8.11 17.44
CA TYR A 123 13.85 6.73 17.01
C TYR A 123 15.23 6.47 16.44
N LEU A 124 15.75 7.37 15.59
CA LEU A 124 17.10 7.26 15.04
C LEU A 124 18.16 7.34 16.13
N LYS A 125 18.01 8.25 17.10
CA LYS A 125 18.93 8.35 18.25
C LYS A 125 18.90 7.10 19.12
N ASN A 126 17.72 6.55 19.39
CA ASN A 126 17.60 5.32 20.17
C ASN A 126 18.20 4.13 19.41
N PHE A 127 17.91 4.01 18.11
CA PHE A 127 18.50 2.97 17.28
C PHE A 127 20.03 3.07 17.21
N GLN A 128 20.57 4.29 17.13
CA GLN A 128 22.01 4.52 17.18
C GLN A 128 22.59 4.09 18.54
N LYS A 129 21.95 4.46 19.65
CA LYS A 129 22.39 4.03 21.00
C LYS A 129 22.35 2.52 21.15
N ASP A 130 21.29 1.86 20.69
CA ASP A 130 21.15 0.41 20.75
C ASP A 130 22.22 -0.27 19.88
N TYR A 131 22.49 0.27 18.69
CA TYR A 131 23.56 -0.22 17.83
C TYR A 131 24.94 -0.06 18.47
N GLU A 132 25.25 1.11 19.04
CA GLU A 132 26.50 1.35 19.74
C GLU A 132 26.65 0.44 20.98
N ALA A 133 25.58 0.22 21.74
CA ALA A 133 25.56 -0.70 22.87
C ALA A 133 25.83 -2.13 22.43
N ASN A 134 25.15 -2.61 21.39
CA ASN A 134 25.36 -3.95 20.83
C ASN A 134 26.78 -4.11 20.27
N LEU A 135 27.30 -3.09 19.57
CA LEU A 135 28.66 -3.10 19.05
C LEU A 135 29.69 -3.20 20.18
N ASN A 136 29.50 -2.43 21.26
CA ASN A 136 30.37 -2.45 22.42
C ASN A 136 30.28 -3.78 23.17
N GLN A 137 29.09 -4.38 23.27
CA GLN A 137 28.91 -5.70 23.86
C GLN A 137 29.65 -6.77 23.06
N VAL A 138 29.46 -6.82 21.73
CA VAL A 138 30.14 -7.79 20.85
C VAL A 138 31.65 -7.61 20.90
N LYS A 139 32.15 -6.37 20.94
CA LYS A 139 33.58 -6.09 21.12
C LYS A 139 34.09 -6.63 22.45
N ALA A 140 33.39 -6.33 23.56
CA ALA A 140 33.78 -6.79 24.88
C ALA A 140 33.76 -8.33 24.99
N ASP A 141 32.78 -8.99 24.39
CA ASP A 141 32.69 -10.45 24.39
C ASP A 141 33.79 -11.07 23.53
N SER A 142 34.11 -10.48 22.37
CA SER A 142 35.24 -10.90 21.53
C SER A 142 36.59 -10.70 22.23
N GLU A 143 36.79 -9.58 22.93
CA GLU A 143 38.01 -9.33 23.70
C GLU A 143 38.17 -10.35 24.84
N LYS A 144 37.08 -10.69 25.54
CA LYS A 144 37.09 -11.76 26.55
C LYS A 144 37.43 -13.13 25.95
N GLU A 145 36.83 -13.48 24.82
CA GLU A 145 37.11 -14.75 24.14
C GLU A 145 38.59 -14.85 23.73
N VAL A 146 39.15 -13.77 23.17
CA VAL A 146 40.56 -13.69 22.81
C VAL A 146 41.46 -13.88 24.03
N GLU A 147 41.13 -13.24 25.16
CA GLU A 147 41.91 -13.38 26.40
C GLU A 147 41.80 -14.80 26.98
N GLU A 148 40.63 -15.42 26.93
CA GLU A 148 40.46 -16.82 27.35
C GLU A 148 41.24 -17.81 26.48
N ILE A 149 41.23 -17.61 25.15
CA ILE A 149 42.03 -18.42 24.22
C ILE A 149 43.51 -18.24 24.52
N ARG A 150 43.97 -17.00 24.74
CA ARG A 150 45.35 -16.70 25.08
C ARG A 150 45.77 -17.40 26.37
N LYS A 151 44.95 -17.28 27.42
CA LYS A 151 45.20 -17.94 28.71
C LYS A 151 45.30 -19.46 28.57
N LYS A 152 44.37 -20.10 27.84
CA LYS A 152 44.42 -21.54 27.58
C LYS A 152 45.65 -21.94 26.77
N SER A 153 46.05 -21.11 25.81
CA SER A 153 47.28 -21.33 25.03
C SER A 153 48.52 -21.27 25.93
N ASP A 154 48.61 -20.27 26.80
CA ASP A 154 49.73 -20.11 27.74
C ASP A 154 49.80 -21.27 28.74
N GLU A 155 48.66 -21.69 29.30
CA GLU A 155 48.56 -22.87 30.18
C GLU A 155 49.00 -24.16 29.46
N SER A 156 48.61 -24.33 28.20
CA SER A 156 49.01 -25.48 27.38
C SER A 156 50.51 -25.44 27.07
N GLU A 157 51.06 -24.26 26.77
CA GLU A 157 52.49 -24.08 26.53
C GLU A 157 53.31 -24.43 27.78
N GLU A 158 52.88 -23.97 28.96
CA GLU A 158 53.54 -24.30 30.23
C GLU A 158 53.47 -25.81 30.55
N TYR A 159 52.34 -26.45 30.27
CA TYR A 159 52.19 -27.90 30.39
C TYR A 159 53.16 -28.64 29.45
N TYR A 160 53.25 -28.22 28.18
CA TYR A 160 54.18 -28.84 27.23
C TYR A 160 55.64 -28.63 27.63
N LYS A 161 56.01 -27.44 28.13
CA LYS A 161 57.35 -27.19 28.67
C LYS A 161 57.67 -28.12 29.83
N THR A 162 56.72 -28.32 30.74
CA THR A 162 56.88 -29.23 31.90
C THR A 162 57.05 -30.69 31.44
N MET A 163 56.23 -31.14 30.49
CA MET A 163 56.33 -32.49 29.92
C MET A 163 57.65 -32.70 29.19
N LEU A 164 58.08 -31.73 28.37
CA LEU A 164 59.37 -31.76 27.67
C LEU A 164 60.53 -31.83 28.67
N PHE A 165 60.47 -31.06 29.75
CA PHE A 165 61.48 -31.13 30.81
C PHE A 165 61.51 -32.52 31.47
N GLY A 166 60.35 -33.09 31.81
CA GLY A 166 60.25 -34.43 32.37
C GLY A 166 60.81 -35.52 31.42
N LEU A 167 60.50 -35.42 30.13
CA LEU A 167 61.05 -36.30 29.10
C LEU A 167 62.57 -36.17 28.95
N GLU A 168 63.11 -34.95 28.99
CA GLU A 168 64.55 -34.72 28.91
C GLU A 168 65.29 -35.30 30.13
N VAL A 169 64.71 -35.18 31.32
CA VAL A 169 65.26 -35.82 32.54
C VAL A 169 65.22 -37.34 32.43
N ALA A 170 64.10 -37.93 31.99
CA ALA A 170 63.97 -39.38 31.79
C ALA A 170 64.96 -39.91 30.73
N LYS A 171 65.12 -39.17 29.63
CA LYS A 171 66.11 -39.47 28.58
C LYS A 171 67.52 -39.47 29.14
N LYS A 172 67.92 -38.46 29.91
CA LYS A 172 69.25 -38.39 30.53
C LYS A 172 69.50 -39.55 31.48
N GLU A 173 68.50 -39.96 32.26
CA GLU A 173 68.63 -41.13 33.13
C GLU A 173 68.78 -42.41 32.33
N GLN A 174 68.00 -42.58 31.25
CA GLN A 174 68.15 -43.72 30.35
C GLN A 174 69.54 -43.77 29.68
N GLU A 175 70.05 -42.62 29.22
CA GLU A 175 71.40 -42.51 28.67
C GLU A 175 72.46 -42.90 29.72
N ARG A 176 72.27 -42.48 30.98
CA ARG A 176 73.15 -42.85 32.10
C ARG A 176 73.12 -44.36 32.35
N LEU A 177 71.94 -44.99 32.36
CA LEU A 177 71.78 -46.43 32.54
C LEU A 177 72.44 -47.22 31.40
N VAL A 178 72.14 -46.88 30.14
CA VAL A 178 72.74 -47.54 28.97
C VAL A 178 74.26 -47.40 28.97
N ARG A 179 74.78 -46.23 29.34
CA ARG A 179 76.22 -46.01 29.48
C ARG A 179 76.82 -46.83 30.63
N GLY A 180 76.12 -46.94 31.76
CA GLY A 180 76.51 -47.79 32.88
C GLY A 180 76.57 -49.27 32.49
N ASP A 181 75.54 -49.77 31.82
CA ASP A 181 75.48 -51.15 31.31
C ASP A 181 76.60 -51.43 30.30
N TYR A 182 76.88 -50.49 29.39
CA TYR A 182 77.97 -50.60 28.43
C TYR A 182 79.34 -50.70 29.14
N LEU A 183 79.59 -49.84 30.13
CA LEU A 183 80.83 -49.90 30.92
C LEU A 183 80.95 -51.19 31.74
N SER A 184 79.84 -51.68 32.31
CA SER A 184 79.82 -52.96 33.03
C SER A 184 80.16 -54.13 32.12
N LYS A 185 79.59 -54.17 30.90
CA LYS A 185 79.93 -55.20 29.91
C LYS A 185 81.40 -55.12 29.48
N LEU A 186 81.95 -53.91 29.35
CA LEU A 186 83.36 -53.72 29.02
C LEU A 186 84.28 -54.24 30.14
N ASP A 187 83.91 -53.99 31.40
CA ASP A 187 84.62 -54.53 32.57
C ASP A 187 84.52 -56.06 32.66
N GLU A 188 83.34 -56.63 32.40
CA GLU A 188 83.16 -58.08 32.32
C GLU A 188 84.07 -58.72 31.25
N GLU A 189 84.16 -58.15 30.05
CA GLU A 189 85.07 -58.64 29.01
C GLU A 189 86.54 -58.46 29.42
N SER A 190 86.91 -57.32 30.03
CA SER A 190 88.26 -57.12 30.57
C SER A 190 88.60 -58.17 31.63
N ASN A 191 87.67 -58.47 32.53
CA ASN A 191 87.81 -59.50 33.55
C ASN A 191 87.88 -60.90 32.94
N LYS A 192 87.14 -61.20 31.87
CA LYS A 192 87.30 -62.46 31.11
C LYS A 192 88.71 -62.57 30.52
N TYR A 193 89.22 -61.51 29.90
CA TYR A 193 90.59 -61.49 29.39
C TYR A 193 91.62 -61.67 30.51
N ASN A 194 91.45 -60.98 31.65
CA ASN A 194 92.31 -61.15 32.83
C ASN A 194 92.27 -62.58 33.37
N ASN A 195 91.08 -63.20 33.45
CA ASN A 195 90.92 -64.60 33.84
C ASN A 195 91.59 -65.56 32.86
N ILE A 196 91.51 -65.29 31.54
CA ILE A 196 92.21 -66.08 30.52
C ILE A 196 93.72 -65.95 30.71
N ILE A 197 94.24 -64.74 30.95
CA ILE A 197 95.66 -64.50 31.24
C ILE A 197 96.08 -65.25 32.50
N GLN A 198 95.32 -65.16 33.59
CA GLN A 198 95.59 -65.89 34.84
C GLN A 198 95.53 -67.40 34.65
N ASN A 199 94.60 -67.91 33.85
CA ASN A 199 94.49 -69.35 33.55
C ASN A 199 95.65 -69.83 32.67
N LEU A 200 96.08 -69.03 31.68
CA LEU A 200 97.26 -69.32 30.89
C LEU A 200 98.53 -69.30 31.75
N GLN A 201 98.65 -68.33 32.66
CA GLN A 201 99.73 -68.26 33.65
C GLN A 201 99.70 -69.50 34.57
N ALA A 202 98.54 -69.85 35.13
CA ALA A 202 98.36 -71.03 35.96
C ALA A 202 98.65 -72.33 35.20
N ASN A 203 98.37 -72.41 33.90
CA ASN A 203 98.73 -73.57 33.08
C ASN A 203 100.23 -73.64 32.78
N LEU A 204 100.89 -72.50 32.58
CA LEU A 204 102.35 -72.45 32.43
C LEU A 204 103.05 -72.82 33.75
N GLU A 205 102.57 -72.30 34.87
CA GLU A 205 103.00 -72.68 36.22
C GLU A 205 102.71 -74.16 36.49
N ARG A 206 101.54 -74.69 36.07
CA ARG A 206 101.23 -76.11 36.16
C ARG A 206 102.18 -76.96 35.31
N LYS A 207 102.50 -76.57 34.07
CA LYS A 207 103.51 -77.30 33.27
C LYS A 207 104.90 -77.27 33.90
N TYR A 208 105.25 -76.17 34.56
CA TYR A 208 106.48 -76.05 35.33
C TYR A 208 106.45 -76.98 36.56
N CYS A 209 105.32 -77.03 37.27
CA CYS A 209 105.09 -77.96 38.38
C CYS A 209 105.03 -79.41 37.93
N ASP A 210 104.45 -79.76 36.77
CA ASP A 210 104.42 -81.13 36.25
C ASP A 210 105.84 -81.63 35.93
N PHE A 211 106.72 -80.73 35.47
CA PHE A 211 108.14 -81.03 35.29
C PHE A 211 108.86 -81.25 36.64
N TRP A 212 108.51 -80.44 37.65
CA TRP A 212 108.98 -80.59 39.03
C TRP A 212 108.46 -81.88 39.71
N ASP A 213 107.19 -82.22 39.48
CA ASP A 213 106.50 -83.38 40.01
C ASP A 213 106.94 -84.66 39.30
N SER A 214 107.33 -84.64 38.03
CA SER A 214 108.00 -85.78 37.38
C SER A 214 109.32 -86.13 38.07
N THR A 215 110.09 -85.10 38.45
CA THR A 215 111.35 -85.26 39.19
C THR A 215 111.11 -85.70 40.65
N THR A 216 110.01 -85.26 41.25
CA THR A 216 109.63 -85.57 42.65
C THR A 216 108.85 -86.89 42.79
N SER A 217 108.12 -87.34 41.76
CA SER A 217 107.32 -88.57 41.74
C SER A 217 108.17 -89.84 41.67
N PHE A 218 109.41 -89.75 41.14
CA PHE A 218 110.41 -90.81 41.32
C PHE A 218 110.78 -91.01 42.80
N LEU A 219 110.79 -89.93 43.59
CA LEU A 219 111.09 -89.96 45.03
C LEU A 219 109.86 -90.30 45.89
N LYS A 220 108.63 -89.97 45.45
CA LYS A 220 107.37 -90.20 46.19
C LYS A 220 106.64 -91.52 45.93
N SER A 221 106.96 -92.25 44.86
CA SER A 221 106.39 -93.60 44.56
C SER A 221 106.62 -94.62 45.69
N ASN A 222 107.64 -94.41 46.53
CA ASN A 222 107.92 -95.26 47.68
C ASN A 222 107.11 -94.94 48.95
N GLN A 223 106.31 -93.86 49.00
CA GLN A 223 105.82 -93.35 50.28
C GLN A 223 104.31 -93.44 50.55
N GLU A 224 103.38 -93.43 49.59
CA GLU A 224 101.95 -93.18 49.93
C GLU A 224 100.93 -94.09 49.22
N ASN A 225 101.09 -95.39 49.45
CA ASN A 225 100.11 -96.44 49.13
C ASN A 225 98.93 -96.50 50.16
N THR A 226 98.67 -95.44 50.94
CA THR A 226 97.86 -95.56 52.18
C THR A 226 96.91 -94.41 52.57
N GLU A 227 96.57 -93.42 51.72
CA GLU A 227 95.73 -92.27 52.20
C GLU A 227 94.41 -91.91 51.45
N ASP A 228 94.18 -92.25 50.18
CA ASP A 228 93.17 -91.51 49.39
C ASP A 228 91.70 -91.94 49.45
N ARG A 229 91.33 -93.06 50.09
CA ARG A 229 89.91 -93.47 50.18
C ARG A 229 89.04 -92.58 51.08
N ARG A 230 89.64 -91.71 51.89
CA ARG A 230 88.94 -90.93 52.92
C ARG A 230 88.44 -89.55 52.45
N LYS A 231 88.89 -89.04 51.28
CA LYS A 231 88.57 -87.68 50.80
C LYS A 231 87.36 -87.58 49.85
N LEU A 232 86.83 -88.69 49.32
CA LEU A 232 85.80 -88.65 48.26
C LEU A 232 84.37 -88.34 48.77
N TYR A 233 84.08 -88.56 50.05
CA TYR A 233 82.72 -88.39 50.62
C TYR A 233 82.41 -86.93 51.00
N GLU A 234 83.44 -86.13 51.31
CA GLU A 234 83.31 -84.72 51.73
C GLU A 234 82.86 -83.80 50.57
N VAL A 235 83.24 -84.13 49.32
CA VAL A 235 83.02 -83.27 48.15
C VAL A 235 81.56 -83.32 47.65
N LEU A 236 80.88 -84.46 47.82
CA LEU A 236 79.50 -84.65 47.35
C LEU A 236 78.45 -83.94 48.22
N SER A 237 78.72 -83.74 49.52
CA SER A 237 77.78 -83.07 50.43
C SER A 237 77.68 -81.56 50.23
N VAL A 238 78.77 -80.90 49.79
CA VAL A 238 78.82 -79.44 49.61
C VAL A 238 78.11 -78.99 48.32
N GLN A 239 77.98 -79.90 47.34
CA GLN A 239 77.35 -79.61 46.05
C GLN A 239 75.82 -79.57 46.13
N ASP A 240 75.22 -80.40 47.00
CA ASP A 240 73.76 -80.48 47.20
C ASP A 240 73.22 -79.23 47.91
N ASP A 241 73.96 -78.71 48.90
CA ASP A 241 73.64 -77.47 49.62
C ASP A 241 73.65 -76.20 48.74
N ALA A 242 74.43 -76.20 47.65
CA ALA A 242 74.49 -75.08 46.70
C ALA A 242 73.28 -75.06 45.76
N LEU A 243 72.81 -76.24 45.32
CA LEU A 243 71.65 -76.36 44.44
C LEU A 243 70.34 -76.01 45.16
N GLN A 244 70.22 -76.36 46.44
CA GLN A 244 69.03 -76.04 47.24
C GLN A 244 68.83 -74.52 47.45
N LYS A 245 69.92 -73.74 47.55
CA LYS A 245 69.84 -72.26 47.66
C LYS A 245 69.34 -71.60 46.38
N VAL A 246 69.77 -72.09 45.21
CA VAL A 246 69.34 -71.56 43.90
C VAL A 246 67.86 -71.84 43.65
N CYS A 247 67.34 -73.00 44.07
CA CYS A 247 65.92 -73.32 43.96
C CYS A 247 65.03 -72.36 44.77
N VAL A 248 65.43 -72.00 46.00
CA VAL A 248 64.68 -71.08 46.86
C VAL A 248 64.64 -69.66 46.28
N GLU A 249 65.75 -69.17 45.73
CA GLU A 249 65.81 -67.84 45.09
C GLU A 249 64.92 -67.76 43.85
N GLN A 250 64.90 -68.80 43.02
CA GLN A 250 64.06 -68.83 41.81
C GLN A 250 62.56 -68.91 42.14
N SER A 251 62.16 -69.69 43.15
CA SER A 251 60.76 -69.70 43.61
C SER A 251 60.30 -68.35 44.16
N SER A 252 61.19 -67.59 44.82
CA SER A 252 60.87 -66.24 45.32
C SER A 252 60.62 -65.23 44.18
N LYS A 253 61.42 -65.28 43.10
CA LYS A 253 61.24 -64.44 41.90
C LYS A 253 59.93 -64.78 41.17
N LEU A 254 59.59 -66.06 41.08
CA LEU A 254 58.36 -66.53 40.46
C LEU A 254 57.12 -66.04 41.22
N LEU A 255 57.13 -66.09 42.56
CA LEU A 255 56.06 -65.52 43.40
C LEU A 255 55.93 -64.00 43.26
N ALA A 256 57.03 -63.27 43.09
CA ALA A 256 57.00 -61.82 42.86
C ALA A 256 56.38 -61.47 41.49
N MET A 257 56.74 -62.20 40.43
CA MET A 257 56.14 -62.07 39.09
C MET A 257 54.65 -62.46 39.09
N GLN A 258 54.26 -63.47 39.85
CA GLN A 258 52.86 -63.89 39.95
C GLN A 258 52.00 -62.82 40.66
N LYS A 259 52.57 -62.14 41.67
CA LYS A 259 51.92 -60.99 42.33
C LYS A 259 51.80 -59.78 41.41
N SER A 260 52.81 -59.47 40.60
CA SER A 260 52.73 -58.36 39.64
C SER A 260 51.72 -58.65 38.52
N PHE A 261 51.68 -59.88 38.01
CA PHE A 261 50.68 -60.32 37.04
C PHE A 261 49.25 -60.16 37.58
N LYS A 262 49.01 -60.55 38.84
CA LYS A 262 47.69 -60.37 39.47
C LYS A 262 47.29 -58.90 39.59
N LYS A 263 48.21 -58.02 40.02
CA LYS A 263 47.96 -56.57 40.07
C LYS A 263 47.63 -55.98 38.69
N LEU A 264 48.36 -56.41 37.66
CA LEU A 264 48.14 -55.93 36.29
C LEU A 264 46.78 -56.40 35.75
N LYS A 265 46.40 -57.64 36.06
CA LYS A 265 45.08 -58.19 35.73
C LYS A 265 43.95 -57.45 36.44
N ASP A 266 44.10 -57.14 37.73
CA ASP A 266 43.10 -56.39 38.49
C ASP A 266 42.97 -54.95 37.96
N HIS A 267 44.07 -54.31 37.59
CA HIS A 267 44.06 -52.98 36.96
C HIS A 267 43.38 -52.99 35.59
N PHE A 268 43.68 -54.00 34.75
CA PHE A 268 43.02 -54.18 33.45
C PHE A 268 41.50 -54.32 33.61
N MET A 269 41.04 -55.16 34.55
CA MET A 269 39.61 -55.34 34.84
C MET A 269 38.94 -54.03 35.30
N GLN A 270 39.62 -53.22 36.11
CA GLN A 270 39.10 -51.91 36.54
C GLN A 270 38.99 -50.92 35.38
N VAL A 271 40.02 -50.83 34.54
CA VAL A 271 40.01 -49.94 33.36
C VAL A 271 38.94 -50.38 32.36
N GLN A 272 38.80 -51.69 32.12
CA GLN A 272 37.76 -52.24 31.26
C GLN A 272 36.37 -51.86 31.77
N LYS A 273 36.09 -52.06 33.07
CA LYS A 273 34.80 -51.71 33.66
C LYS A 273 34.52 -50.21 33.60
N ALA A 274 35.54 -49.37 33.84
CA ALA A 274 35.41 -47.91 33.73
C ALA A 274 35.12 -47.47 32.29
N GLN A 275 35.75 -48.11 31.29
CA GLN A 275 35.47 -47.84 29.87
C GLN A 275 34.07 -48.31 29.47
N GLU A 276 33.62 -49.48 29.91
CA GLU A 276 32.26 -49.98 29.64
C GLU A 276 31.19 -49.02 30.18
N ILE A 277 31.37 -48.52 31.42
CA ILE A 277 30.48 -47.51 32.00
C ILE A 277 30.52 -46.22 31.16
N LYS A 278 31.71 -45.72 30.80
CA LYS A 278 31.83 -44.51 29.99
C LYS A 278 31.19 -44.65 28.60
N ILE A 279 31.33 -45.82 27.97
CA ILE A 279 30.69 -46.11 26.68
C ILE A 279 29.17 -46.15 26.85
N SER A 280 28.67 -46.77 27.93
CA SER A 280 27.24 -46.78 28.25
C SER A 280 26.68 -45.37 28.46
N ASP A 281 27.37 -44.54 29.24
CA ASP A 281 26.96 -43.16 29.51
C ASP A 281 26.93 -42.33 28.21
N LEU A 282 27.98 -42.39 27.40
CA LEU A 282 28.03 -41.71 26.09
C LEU A 282 26.94 -42.20 25.12
N MET A 283 26.59 -43.48 25.15
CA MET A 283 25.50 -44.03 24.32
C MET A 283 24.15 -43.50 24.79
N SER A 284 23.93 -43.39 26.11
CA SER A 284 22.70 -42.82 26.69
C SER A 284 22.56 -41.33 26.37
N GLU A 285 23.64 -40.56 26.45
CA GLU A 285 23.68 -39.14 26.13
C GLU A 285 23.44 -38.91 24.63
N ARG A 286 24.07 -39.73 23.77
CA ARG A 286 23.81 -39.70 22.32
C ARG A 286 22.35 -39.97 22.00
N GLN A 287 21.74 -40.96 22.67
CA GLN A 287 20.33 -41.29 22.46
C GLN A 287 19.42 -40.15 22.91
N TYR A 288 19.68 -39.56 24.09
CA TYR A 288 18.96 -38.41 24.60
C TYR A 288 19.00 -37.22 23.62
N PHE A 289 20.18 -36.88 23.11
CA PHE A 289 20.31 -35.79 22.12
C PHE A 289 19.65 -36.13 20.79
N ALA A 290 19.69 -37.38 20.35
CA ALA A 290 19.00 -37.82 19.14
C ALA A 290 17.48 -37.67 19.29
N ASP A 291 16.92 -38.09 20.42
CA ASP A 291 15.49 -37.99 20.70
C ASP A 291 15.04 -36.52 20.83
N ALA A 292 15.84 -35.68 21.51
CA ALA A 292 15.61 -34.24 21.60
C ALA A 292 15.64 -33.57 20.21
N PHE A 293 16.63 -33.93 19.37
CA PHE A 293 16.75 -33.43 18.00
C PHE A 293 15.55 -33.83 17.15
N TRP A 294 15.12 -35.09 17.21
CA TRP A 294 13.95 -35.55 16.47
C TRP A 294 12.65 -34.88 16.94
N THR A 295 12.48 -34.72 18.25
CA THR A 295 11.33 -34.00 18.82
C THR A 295 11.29 -32.55 18.32
N LEU A 296 12.44 -31.87 18.35
CA LEU A 296 12.57 -30.50 17.84
C LEU A 296 12.28 -30.43 16.34
N LYS A 297 12.77 -31.39 15.56
CA LYS A 297 12.58 -31.46 14.12
C LYS A 297 11.12 -31.70 13.72
N ILE A 298 10.42 -32.59 14.45
CA ILE A 298 8.99 -32.81 14.26
C ILE A 298 8.21 -31.54 14.58
N ARG A 299 8.52 -30.90 15.72
CA ARG A 299 7.88 -29.64 16.11
C ARG A 299 8.09 -28.54 15.07
N LEU A 300 9.33 -28.37 14.59
CA LEU A 300 9.66 -27.39 13.56
C LEU A 300 8.90 -27.65 12.25
N SER A 301 8.74 -28.91 11.85
CA SER A 301 7.94 -29.28 10.68
C SER A 301 6.47 -28.90 10.87
N LEU A 302 5.93 -29.19 12.05
CA LEU A 302 4.52 -28.91 12.37
C LEU A 302 4.26 -27.40 12.43
N ASP A 303 5.14 -26.64 13.08
CA ASP A 303 5.07 -25.17 13.13
C ASP A 303 5.15 -24.58 11.71
N LYS A 304 6.05 -25.09 10.86
CA LYS A 304 6.14 -24.67 9.45
C LYS A 304 4.85 -24.94 8.66
N ASP A 305 4.20 -26.08 8.89
CA ASP A 305 2.95 -26.42 8.22
C ASP A 305 1.79 -25.53 8.71
N VAL A 306 1.75 -25.21 10.00
CA VAL A 306 0.78 -24.27 10.59
C VAL A 306 1.00 -22.86 10.04
N ASP A 307 2.24 -22.38 9.99
CA ASP A 307 2.57 -21.07 9.43
C ASP A 307 2.21 -20.98 7.95
N SER A 308 2.52 -22.03 7.17
CA SER A 308 2.15 -22.13 5.75
C SER A 308 0.62 -22.09 5.56
N SER A 309 -0.12 -22.85 6.37
CA SER A 309 -1.59 -22.87 6.35
C SER A 309 -2.19 -21.52 6.76
N SER A 310 -1.63 -20.88 7.78
CA SER A 310 -2.08 -19.56 8.25
C SER A 310 -1.81 -18.47 7.23
N LEU A 311 -0.65 -18.50 6.58
CA LEU A 311 -0.27 -17.52 5.56
C LEU A 311 -1.09 -17.70 4.28
N THR A 312 -1.37 -18.94 3.87
CA THR A 312 -2.27 -19.21 2.74
C THR A 312 -3.69 -18.74 3.03
N LEU A 313 -4.24 -19.02 4.22
CA LEU A 313 -5.55 -18.51 4.63
C LEU A 313 -5.60 -16.98 4.63
N LEU A 314 -4.63 -16.31 5.26
CA LEU A 314 -4.56 -14.85 5.29
C LEU A 314 -4.46 -14.26 3.88
N THR A 315 -3.71 -14.91 2.99
CA THR A 315 -3.55 -14.48 1.60
C THR A 315 -4.86 -14.60 0.82
N VAL A 316 -5.61 -15.70 1.01
CA VAL A 316 -6.92 -15.90 0.38
C VAL A 316 -7.91 -14.86 0.89
N GLU A 317 -8.08 -14.72 2.20
CA GLU A 317 -9.00 -13.75 2.80
C GLU A 317 -8.65 -12.30 2.41
N SER A 318 -7.36 -11.96 2.41
CA SER A 318 -6.91 -10.63 1.96
C SER A 318 -7.19 -10.39 0.48
N ASN A 319 -7.07 -11.42 -0.37
CA ASN A 319 -7.39 -11.32 -1.78
C ASN A 319 -8.89 -11.16 -2.00
N ASP A 320 -9.72 -11.89 -1.26
CA ASP A 320 -11.19 -11.78 -1.34
C ASP A 320 -11.66 -10.39 -0.90
N ILE A 321 -11.11 -9.87 0.21
CA ILE A 321 -11.38 -8.50 0.67
C ILE A 321 -10.93 -7.49 -0.38
N ARG A 322 -9.74 -7.67 -0.95
CA ARG A 322 -9.22 -6.79 -2.01
C ARG A 322 -10.12 -6.81 -3.23
N GLU A 323 -10.55 -7.98 -3.69
CA GLU A 323 -11.46 -8.12 -4.81
C GLU A 323 -12.80 -7.44 -4.53
N HIS A 324 -13.38 -7.67 -3.35
CA HIS A 324 -14.61 -7.01 -2.92
C HIS A 324 -14.48 -5.48 -2.87
N LEU A 325 -13.38 -4.95 -2.32
CA LEU A 325 -13.10 -3.51 -2.32
C LEU A 325 -12.93 -2.97 -3.75
N THR A 326 -12.21 -3.67 -4.63
CA THR A 326 -12.09 -3.24 -6.03
C THR A 326 -13.44 -3.27 -6.75
N TYR A 327 -14.33 -4.20 -6.41
CA TYR A 327 -15.68 -4.28 -6.92
C TYR A 327 -16.53 -3.09 -6.46
N ILE A 328 -16.48 -2.72 -5.18
CA ILE A 328 -17.14 -1.52 -4.65
C ILE A 328 -16.62 -0.27 -5.35
N VAL A 329 -15.30 -0.14 -5.52
CA VAL A 329 -14.69 1.00 -6.23
C VAL A 329 -15.15 1.06 -7.69
N LYS A 330 -15.24 -0.09 -8.38
CA LYS A 330 -15.79 -0.16 -9.75
C LYS A 330 -17.24 0.32 -9.77
N LYS A 331 -18.10 -0.16 -8.85
CA LYS A 331 -19.49 0.30 -8.72
C LYS A 331 -19.59 1.80 -8.45
N GLY A 332 -18.80 2.32 -7.51
CA GLY A 332 -18.72 3.76 -7.22
C GLY A 332 -18.31 4.58 -8.45
N LYS A 333 -17.29 4.13 -9.19
CA LYS A 333 -16.87 4.76 -10.45
C LYS A 333 -17.97 4.72 -11.52
N THR A 334 -18.72 3.62 -11.64
CA THR A 334 -19.85 3.54 -12.56
C THR A 334 -20.97 4.49 -12.18
N ILE A 335 -21.31 4.61 -10.89
CA ILE A 335 -22.32 5.56 -10.39
C ILE A 335 -21.87 7.00 -10.67
N LEU A 336 -20.62 7.35 -10.38
CA LEU A 336 -20.08 8.68 -10.68
C LEU A 336 -20.10 9.01 -12.17
N LYS A 337 -19.73 8.04 -13.04
CA LYS A 337 -19.83 8.19 -14.50
C LYS A 337 -21.27 8.41 -14.93
N LEU A 338 -22.21 7.62 -14.41
CA LEU A 338 -23.63 7.74 -14.73
C LEU A 338 -24.18 9.10 -14.25
N ALA A 339 -23.85 9.52 -13.04
CA ALA A 339 -24.22 10.82 -12.49
C ALA A 339 -23.65 11.97 -13.34
N ALA A 340 -22.39 11.88 -13.81
CA ALA A 340 -21.80 12.87 -14.69
C ALA A 340 -22.49 12.95 -16.06
N VAL A 341 -22.93 11.80 -16.62
CA VAL A 341 -23.72 11.75 -17.85
C VAL A 341 -25.11 12.35 -17.63
N CYS A 342 -25.81 11.94 -16.57
CA CYS A 342 -27.13 12.48 -16.22
C CYS A 342 -27.07 14.00 -15.99
N ARG A 343 -26.04 14.51 -15.30
CA ARG A 343 -25.82 15.95 -15.08
C ARG A 343 -25.69 16.76 -16.37
N LYS A 344 -25.29 16.16 -17.49
CA LYS A 344 -25.29 16.87 -18.79
C LYS A 344 -26.70 17.20 -19.28
N LEU A 345 -27.67 16.35 -18.96
CA LEU A 345 -29.07 16.47 -19.41
C LEU A 345 -29.91 17.37 -18.48
N GLU A 346 -29.38 17.75 -17.32
CA GLU A 346 -30.05 18.63 -16.36
C GLU A 346 -30.06 20.09 -16.82
N THR A 347 -31.17 20.77 -16.53
CA THR A 347 -31.36 22.21 -16.80
C THR A 347 -30.41 23.05 -15.94
N LEU A 348 -30.15 24.31 -16.35
CA LEU A 348 -29.30 25.21 -15.56
C LEU A 348 -29.89 25.47 -14.16
N SER A 349 -31.22 25.57 -14.05
CA SER A 349 -31.91 25.72 -12.77
C SER A 349 -31.67 24.52 -11.85
N GLU A 350 -31.73 23.29 -12.36
CA GLU A 350 -31.49 22.06 -11.58
C GLU A 350 -30.00 21.83 -11.24
N LYS A 351 -29.07 22.48 -11.95
CA LYS A 351 -27.63 22.46 -11.65
C LYS A 351 -27.27 23.43 -10.52
N ILE A 352 -27.96 24.57 -10.46
CA ILE A 352 -27.73 25.63 -9.48
C ILE A 352 -28.47 25.31 -8.16
N LEU A 353 -29.70 24.79 -8.25
CA LEU A 353 -30.44 24.22 -7.12
C LEU A 353 -30.81 22.75 -7.40
N PRO A 354 -29.92 21.80 -7.08
CA PRO A 354 -30.17 20.37 -7.26
C PRO A 354 -31.25 19.80 -6.33
N PHE A 355 -31.49 20.45 -5.20
CA PHE A 355 -32.45 19.99 -4.20
C PHE A 355 -33.43 21.12 -3.90
N PRO A 356 -34.75 20.88 -4.03
CA PRO A 356 -35.74 21.88 -3.68
C PRO A 356 -35.70 22.14 -2.17
N GLN A 357 -35.65 23.41 -1.76
CA GLN A 357 -35.95 23.77 -0.39
C GLN A 357 -37.43 23.46 -0.14
N SER A 358 -37.70 22.42 0.64
CA SER A 358 -39.02 22.17 1.20
C SER A 358 -39.42 23.41 1.98
N SER A 359 -40.31 24.21 1.39
CA SER A 359 -41.03 25.25 2.12
C SER A 359 -42.00 24.52 3.04
N GLU A 360 -41.53 24.21 4.24
CA GLU A 360 -42.23 23.76 5.45
C GLU A 360 -41.32 22.76 6.19
N GLU A 361 -40.53 23.27 7.15
CA GLU A 361 -40.14 22.50 8.32
C GLU A 361 -41.42 22.12 9.07
N LYS A 362 -41.84 20.87 8.95
CA LYS A 362 -42.73 20.25 9.93
C LYS A 362 -41.96 19.17 10.65
N GLU A 363 -41.63 19.48 11.90
CA GLU A 363 -41.27 18.51 12.92
C GLU A 363 -42.20 17.30 12.83
N ARG A 364 -41.64 16.14 12.51
CA ARG A 364 -42.23 14.85 12.88
C ARG A 364 -41.15 14.00 13.51
N ILE A 365 -41.17 13.99 14.83
CA ILE A 365 -40.60 12.95 15.67
C ILE A 365 -41.58 11.77 15.61
N GLU A 366 -41.10 10.58 15.25
CA GLU A 366 -41.29 9.38 16.08
C GLU A 366 -40.37 8.22 15.61
N PRO A 367 -39.87 7.39 16.54
CA PRO A 367 -38.77 6.46 16.31
C PRO A 367 -39.29 5.06 15.96
N LEU A 368 -38.94 4.50 14.81
CA LEU A 368 -39.16 3.08 14.53
C LEU A 368 -38.03 2.50 13.65
N ASP A 369 -37.32 1.52 14.23
CA ASP A 369 -36.35 0.56 13.67
C ASP A 369 -35.15 1.09 12.86
N GLU A 370 -34.10 1.40 13.64
CA GLU A 370 -32.91 2.20 13.34
C GLU A 370 -31.87 1.66 12.35
N LYS A 371 -32.00 0.49 11.73
CA LYS A 371 -30.89 -0.06 10.91
C LYS A 371 -31.13 -0.11 9.41
N HIS A 372 -32.38 -0.24 8.96
CA HIS A 372 -32.69 -0.33 7.52
C HIS A 372 -33.26 0.97 6.93
N LEU A 373 -33.99 1.78 7.70
CA LEU A 373 -34.59 3.03 7.22
C LEU A 373 -33.58 4.17 7.04
N ASN A 374 -32.51 4.18 7.84
CA ASN A 374 -31.45 5.18 7.76
C ASN A 374 -30.65 5.17 6.44
N SER A 375 -30.76 4.12 5.63
CA SER A 375 -30.14 4.06 4.30
C SER A 375 -31.04 4.65 3.20
N ILE A 376 -32.36 4.54 3.36
CA ILE A 376 -33.36 5.06 2.40
C ILE A 376 -33.53 6.56 2.61
N GLY A 377 -33.61 7.03 3.86
CA GLY A 377 -33.70 8.46 4.18
C GLY A 377 -32.52 9.30 3.67
N LYS A 378 -31.33 8.68 3.53
CA LYS A 378 -30.15 9.33 2.92
C LYS A 378 -30.32 9.65 1.44
N LEU A 379 -31.23 8.97 0.73
CA LEU A 379 -31.55 9.20 -0.68
C LEU A 379 -32.82 10.05 -0.88
N ASP A 380 -33.49 10.54 0.17
CA ASP A 380 -34.75 11.28 0.03
C ASP A 380 -34.60 12.51 -0.86
N LYS A 381 -33.49 13.25 -0.72
CA LYS A 381 -33.19 14.40 -1.57
C LYS A 381 -32.94 14.01 -3.03
N PHE A 382 -32.36 12.83 -3.28
CA PHE A 382 -32.20 12.30 -4.64
C PHE A 382 -33.56 11.94 -5.25
N TRP A 383 -34.44 11.29 -4.48
CA TRP A 383 -35.79 10.94 -4.95
C TRP A 383 -36.69 12.16 -5.17
N GLN A 384 -36.58 13.19 -4.33
CA GLN A 384 -37.26 14.48 -4.56
C GLN A 384 -36.83 15.12 -5.89
N ARG A 385 -35.53 15.06 -6.20
CA ARG A 385 -34.98 15.55 -7.47
C ARG A 385 -35.49 14.76 -8.67
N VAL A 386 -35.56 13.44 -8.56
CA VAL A 386 -36.13 12.57 -9.60
C VAL A 386 -37.62 12.87 -9.82
N ALA A 387 -38.39 13.04 -8.74
CA ALA A 387 -39.80 13.38 -8.82
C ALA A 387 -40.06 14.72 -9.50
N GLN A 388 -39.21 15.73 -9.25
CA GLN A 388 -39.28 17.03 -9.93
C GLN A 388 -39.01 16.89 -11.43
N ALA A 389 -37.97 16.13 -11.82
CA ALA A 389 -37.66 15.87 -13.22
C ALA A 389 -38.82 15.12 -13.93
N ASP A 390 -39.45 14.16 -13.24
CA ASP A 390 -40.63 13.46 -13.76
C ASP A 390 -41.85 14.37 -13.89
N ALA A 391 -42.09 15.29 -12.95
CA ALA A 391 -43.17 16.28 -13.05
C ALA A 391 -42.96 17.20 -14.28
N ILE A 392 -41.74 17.68 -14.50
CA ILE A 392 -41.38 18.48 -15.69
C ILE A 392 -41.59 17.64 -16.97
N ARG A 393 -41.14 16.38 -16.97
CA ARG A 393 -41.35 15.46 -18.09
C ARG A 393 -42.83 15.28 -18.41
N HIS A 394 -43.67 15.12 -17.38
CA HIS A 394 -45.11 14.99 -17.53
C HIS A 394 -45.73 16.26 -18.15
N SER A 395 -45.39 17.44 -17.65
CA SER A 395 -45.88 18.72 -18.19
C SER A 395 -45.50 18.93 -19.66
N ILE A 396 -44.24 18.69 -20.04
CA ILE A 396 -43.78 18.77 -21.44
C ILE A 396 -44.55 17.77 -22.32
N ASN A 397 -44.82 16.58 -21.81
CA ASN A 397 -45.54 15.56 -22.55
C ASN A 397 -47.01 15.95 -22.78
N GLU A 398 -47.67 16.56 -21.80
CA GLU A 398 -49.02 17.10 -21.93
C GLU A 398 -49.08 18.21 -22.99
N GLU A 399 -48.14 19.16 -22.95
CA GLU A 399 -48.05 20.23 -23.94
C GLU A 399 -47.78 19.67 -25.34
N ARG A 400 -46.89 18.67 -25.46
CA ARG A 400 -46.64 17.96 -26.71
C ARG A 400 -47.91 17.29 -27.26
N GLU A 401 -48.67 16.59 -26.42
CA GLU A 401 -49.91 15.94 -26.87
C GLU A 401 -51.00 16.98 -27.23
N TYR A 402 -51.07 18.11 -26.53
CA TYR A 402 -51.92 19.23 -26.90
C TYR A 402 -51.52 19.81 -28.28
N LEU A 403 -50.24 20.10 -28.48
CA LEU A 403 -49.72 20.62 -29.76
C LEU A 403 -49.93 19.63 -30.91
N LYS A 404 -49.78 18.32 -30.68
CA LYS A 404 -50.11 17.30 -31.67
C LYS A 404 -51.59 17.35 -32.06
N LYS A 405 -52.50 17.44 -31.08
CA LYS A 405 -53.95 17.55 -31.33
C LYS A 405 -54.30 18.85 -32.07
N ALA A 406 -53.71 19.97 -31.67
CA ALA A 406 -53.90 21.27 -32.33
C ALA A 406 -53.36 21.25 -33.78
N ASN A 407 -52.19 20.68 -34.00
CA ASN A 407 -51.62 20.51 -35.34
C ASN A 407 -52.48 19.58 -36.21
N LEU A 408 -53.01 18.50 -35.66
CA LEU A 408 -53.96 17.63 -36.34
C LEU A 408 -55.23 18.41 -36.75
N ALA A 409 -55.77 19.23 -35.84
CA ALA A 409 -56.93 20.07 -36.13
C ALA A 409 -56.63 21.14 -37.19
N LEU A 410 -55.44 21.74 -37.17
CA LEU A 410 -54.98 22.68 -38.22
C LEU A 410 -54.83 21.98 -39.57
N LYS A 411 -54.21 20.79 -39.60
CA LYS A 411 -54.12 19.96 -40.81
C LYS A 411 -55.50 19.60 -41.35
N GLN A 412 -56.45 19.27 -40.48
CA GLN A 412 -57.85 19.01 -40.88
C GLN A 412 -58.54 20.27 -41.40
N LYS A 413 -58.32 21.44 -40.79
CA LYS A 413 -58.84 22.73 -41.27
C LYS A 413 -58.24 23.12 -42.62
N ILE A 414 -56.95 22.92 -42.82
CA ILE A 414 -56.28 23.11 -44.11
C ILE A 414 -56.84 22.13 -45.14
N HIS A 415 -56.99 20.85 -44.78
CA HIS A 415 -57.61 19.85 -45.66
C HIS A 415 -59.05 20.20 -46.04
N HIS A 416 -59.82 20.73 -45.10
CA HIS A 416 -61.19 21.20 -45.33
C HIS A 416 -61.21 22.47 -46.19
N TYR A 417 -60.31 23.43 -45.96
CA TYR A 417 -60.14 24.62 -46.79
C TYR A 417 -59.73 24.27 -48.22
N CYS A 418 -58.80 23.32 -48.41
CA CYS A 418 -58.44 22.79 -49.71
C CYS A 418 -59.61 22.07 -50.41
N LYS A 419 -60.48 21.37 -49.65
CA LYS A 419 -61.73 20.80 -50.18
C LYS A 419 -62.78 21.87 -50.53
N CYS A 420 -62.83 22.98 -49.79
CA CYS A 420 -63.72 24.11 -50.10
C CYS A 420 -63.24 24.94 -51.29
N LEU A 421 -61.95 24.87 -51.64
CA LEU A 421 -61.39 25.43 -52.88
C LEU A 421 -61.68 24.56 -54.11
N GLU A 422 -62.22 23.35 -53.94
CA GLU A 422 -62.67 22.51 -55.05
C GLU A 422 -64.21 22.43 -55.12
N CYS A 423 -64.79 23.23 -56.01
CA CYS A 423 -66.06 22.92 -56.68
C CYS A 423 -66.29 23.82 -57.91
N PRO A 424 -66.89 23.36 -59.03
CA PRO A 424 -66.82 22.05 -59.70
C PRO A 424 -66.50 22.21 -61.24
N PRO A 425 -66.77 21.22 -62.12
CA PRO A 425 -65.83 20.59 -63.06
C PRO A 425 -65.69 21.28 -64.46
N PRO A 426 -64.81 20.78 -65.34
CA PRO A 426 -65.40 20.19 -66.55
C PRO A 426 -64.76 18.87 -67.00
N GLU A 427 -65.70 18.01 -67.39
CA GLU A 427 -65.70 16.94 -68.38
C GLU A 427 -64.47 16.68 -69.29
N VAL A 428 -64.06 15.41 -69.23
CA VAL A 428 -63.89 14.47 -70.36
C VAL A 428 -62.65 14.68 -71.26
N LYS A 429 -61.67 13.76 -71.18
CA LYS A 429 -61.48 12.59 -72.09
C LYS A 429 -60.23 11.77 -71.70
N HIS A 430 -60.47 10.47 -71.46
CA HIS A 430 -59.52 9.34 -71.53
C HIS A 430 -58.72 9.33 -72.87
N PRO A 431 -57.62 8.55 -73.04
CA PRO A 431 -57.44 7.19 -72.50
C PRO A 431 -56.01 6.68 -72.15
N GLU A 432 -56.00 5.55 -71.42
CA GLU A 432 -55.10 4.36 -71.51
C GLU A 432 -53.57 4.53 -71.35
N LYS A 433 -52.84 3.75 -70.51
CA LYS A 433 -52.86 2.28 -70.36
C LYS A 433 -52.00 1.81 -69.15
N ASN A 434 -52.36 0.62 -68.67
CA ASN A 434 -51.53 -0.43 -68.05
C ASN A 434 -51.17 -0.41 -66.55
N LYS A 435 -52.11 -0.99 -65.78
CA LYS A 435 -51.95 -2.16 -64.88
C LYS A 435 -50.53 -2.57 -64.46
N SER A 436 -50.27 -2.48 -63.15
CA SER A 436 -49.58 -3.53 -62.39
C SER A 436 -50.00 -3.56 -60.91
N LYS A 437 -50.73 -4.63 -60.57
CA LYS A 437 -50.71 -5.45 -59.34
C LYS A 437 -50.77 -4.77 -57.95
N VAL A 438 -51.98 -4.84 -57.41
CA VAL A 438 -52.41 -5.18 -56.03
C VAL A 438 -51.32 -5.76 -55.11
N ASN A 439 -51.12 -5.12 -53.95
CA ASN A 439 -51.19 -5.75 -52.62
C ASN A 439 -50.97 -4.72 -51.48
N SER A 440 -51.99 -4.49 -50.67
CA SER A 440 -51.94 -4.36 -49.19
C SER A 440 -53.21 -3.72 -48.65
N SER A 441 -54.24 -4.52 -48.40
CA SER A 441 -55.25 -4.22 -47.40
C SER A 441 -54.64 -4.45 -46.02
N SER A 442 -54.29 -3.37 -45.31
CA SER A 442 -54.10 -3.40 -43.86
C SER A 442 -55.32 -2.75 -43.21
N ILE A 443 -56.13 -3.61 -42.59
CA ILE A 443 -57.20 -3.26 -41.66
C ILE A 443 -56.55 -2.69 -40.38
N PRO A 444 -57.13 -1.64 -39.75
CA PRO A 444 -56.50 -0.97 -38.62
C PRO A 444 -56.58 -1.85 -37.35
N ILE A 445 -55.42 -2.10 -36.74
CA ILE A 445 -55.32 -2.69 -35.40
C ILE A 445 -55.42 -1.54 -34.40
N THR A 446 -56.42 -1.61 -33.53
CA THR A 446 -56.70 -0.68 -32.44
C THR A 446 -55.58 -0.63 -31.41
N ASP A 447 -55.34 0.55 -30.83
CA ASP A 447 -54.26 0.93 -29.91
C ASP A 447 -54.10 0.11 -28.60
N CYS A 448 -54.85 -0.98 -28.41
CA CYS A 448 -54.79 -1.79 -27.18
C CYS A 448 -53.70 -2.88 -27.16
N GLN A 449 -52.95 -3.11 -28.25
CA GLN A 449 -51.88 -4.13 -28.29
C GLN A 449 -50.45 -3.57 -28.26
N LEU A 450 -50.25 -2.26 -28.29
CA LEU A 450 -48.92 -1.64 -28.18
C LEU A 450 -48.42 -1.50 -26.74
N PHE A 451 -49.32 -1.48 -25.75
CA PHE A 451 -48.96 -1.39 -24.33
C PHE A 451 -48.40 -2.70 -23.73
N ALA A 452 -48.64 -3.85 -24.36
CA ALA A 452 -48.20 -5.14 -23.82
C ALA A 452 -46.75 -5.54 -24.17
N LYS A 453 -46.07 -4.82 -25.09
CA LYS A 453 -44.70 -5.17 -25.55
C LYS A 453 -43.56 -4.38 -24.92
N GLN A 454 -43.84 -3.42 -24.02
CA GLN A 454 -42.78 -2.68 -23.31
C GLN A 454 -42.37 -3.28 -21.95
N TYR A 455 -43.08 -4.29 -21.43
CA TYR A 455 -42.76 -4.94 -20.15
C TYR A 455 -42.08 -6.32 -20.24
N GLN A 456 -41.53 -6.69 -21.40
CA GLN A 456 -40.71 -7.92 -21.55
C GLN A 456 -39.25 -7.67 -21.94
N LYS A 457 -38.72 -6.46 -21.67
CA LYS A 457 -37.29 -6.16 -21.88
C LYS A 457 -36.48 -5.93 -20.61
N PHE A 458 -37.08 -6.18 -19.45
CA PHE A 458 -36.37 -6.29 -18.18
C PHE A 458 -36.86 -7.53 -17.43
N LYS A 459 -36.37 -8.69 -17.88
CA LYS A 459 -36.09 -9.85 -17.04
C LYS A 459 -34.79 -10.46 -17.51
#